data_AF-A0A7L9VSH1-F1
#
_entry.id   AF-A0A7L9VSH1-F1
#
_cell.length_a   1.000
_cell.length_b   1.000
_cell.length_c   1.000
_cell.angle_alpha   90.00
_cell.angle_beta   90.00
_cell.angle_gamma   90.00
#
_symmetry.space_group_name_H-M   'P 1'
#
loop_
_entity.id
_entity.type
_entity.pdbx_description
1 polymer ?
#
loop_
_entity_poly.entity_id
_entity_poly.type
_entity_poly.pdbx_seq_one_letter_code
_entity_poly.pdbx_strand_id
1 'polypeptide(L)' 'MKPIREIRTLYDVQQLLKRFNVFVYVGKRLWDIELMAIEVDNLYRAGVLDKDLYMQAKLVLRKEHRIEEELNQENKSPY' A
#
# COMPACT_ATOMS: atom_id res chain seq x y z
N MET A 1 -4.30 -17.38 -10.79
CA MET A 1 -3.64 -16.32 -9.99
C MET A 1 -2.67 -16.99 -9.02
N LYS A 2 -1.43 -16.51 -8.85
CA LYS A 2 -0.51 -17.11 -7.88
C LYS A 2 -1.02 -16.84 -6.45
N PRO A 3 -0.93 -17.81 -5.51
CA PRO A 3 -1.26 -17.57 -4.12
C PRO A 3 -0.31 -16.53 -3.54
N ILE A 4 -0.86 -15.48 -2.90
CA ILE A 4 -0.07 -14.51 -2.16
C ILE A 4 0.37 -15.21 -0.88
N ARG A 5 1.64 -15.60 -0.81
CA ARG A 5 2.22 -16.26 0.36
C ARG A 5 2.86 -15.26 1.33
N GLU A 6 3.22 -14.08 0.84
CA GLU A 6 3.95 -13.06 1.60
C GLU A 6 3.83 -11.70 0.91
N ILE A 7 3.73 -10.62 1.70
CA ILE A 7 3.69 -9.25 1.20
C ILE A 7 5.05 -8.59 1.49
N ARG A 8 5.80 -8.23 0.43
CA ARG A 8 7.15 -7.64 0.57
C ARG A 8 7.32 -6.31 -0.15
N THR A 9 6.48 -6.04 -1.14
CA THR A 9 6.60 -4.88 -2.03
C THR A 9 5.27 -4.17 -2.19
N LEU A 10 5.30 -2.90 -2.63
CA LEU A 10 4.07 -2.16 -2.94
C LEU A 10 3.21 -2.91 -3.98
N TYR A 11 3.86 -3.58 -4.93
CA TYR A 11 3.18 -4.38 -5.94
C TYR A 11 2.40 -5.56 -5.33
N ASP A 12 2.94 -6.21 -4.29
CA ASP A 12 2.22 -7.29 -3.59
C ASP A 12 0.96 -6.75 -2.89
N VAL A 13 1.04 -5.55 -2.32
CA VAL A 13 -0.13 -4.85 -1.73
C VAL A 13 -1.16 -4.52 -2.81
N GLN A 14 -0.73 -4.06 -3.98
CA GLN A 14 -1.63 -3.85 -5.12
C GLN A 14 -2.30 -5.16 -5.57
N GLN A 15 -1.54 -6.27 -5.64
CA GLN A 15 -2.12 -7.57 -5.98
C GLN A 15 -3.09 -8.07 -4.92
N LEU A 16 -2.84 -7.77 -3.64
CA LEU A 16 -3.77 -8.08 -2.55
C LEU A 16 -5.10 -7.33 -2.73
N LEU A 17 -5.06 -6.01 -2.92
CA LEU A 17 -6.26 -5.18 -3.12
C LEU A 17 -7.05 -5.60 -4.36
N LYS A 18 -6.35 -5.96 -5.44
CA LYS A 18 -6.97 -6.44 -6.68
C LYS A 18 -7.81 -7.70 -6.49
N ARG A 19 -7.52 -8.54 -5.49
CA ARG A 19 -8.36 -9.71 -5.14
C ARG A 19 -9.76 -9.34 -4.67
N PHE A 20 -9.92 -8.12 -4.19
CA PHE A 20 -11.17 -7.56 -3.70
C PHE A 20 -11.75 -6.52 -4.69
N ASN A 21 -11.29 -6.52 -5.95
CA ASN A 21 -11.65 -5.53 -6.97
C ASN A 21 -11.36 -4.07 -6.56
N VAL A 22 -10.41 -3.86 -5.65
CA VAL A 22 -9.97 -2.52 -5.26
C VAL A 22 -8.79 -2.11 -6.14
N PHE A 23 -8.95 -1.00 -6.87
CA PHE A 23 -7.91 -0.38 -7.70
C PHE A 23 -7.71 1.06 -7.25
N VAL A 24 -6.49 1.38 -6.82
CA VAL A 24 -6.12 2.71 -6.34
C VAL A 24 -5.24 3.39 -7.38
N TYR A 25 -5.71 4.54 -7.87
CA TYR A 25 -4.93 5.43 -8.75
C TYR A 25 -5.52 6.84 -8.73
N VAL A 26 -4.84 7.76 -8.05
CA VAL A 26 -5.21 9.19 -7.95
C VAL A 26 -4.17 10.10 -8.60
N GLY A 27 -3.19 9.52 -9.31
CA GLY A 27 -2.20 10.25 -10.10
C GLY A 27 -0.97 10.75 -9.33
N LYS A 28 -0.94 10.58 -8.00
CA LYS A 28 0.23 10.86 -7.16
C LYS A 28 0.55 9.66 -6.28
N ARG A 29 1.77 9.15 -6.41
CA ARG A 29 2.22 7.92 -5.74
C ARG A 29 2.09 7.97 -4.22
N LEU A 30 2.42 9.10 -3.59
CA LEU A 30 2.25 9.27 -2.14
C LEU A 30 0.79 9.10 -1.72
N TRP A 31 -0.14 9.71 -2.46
CA TRP A 31 -1.57 9.61 -2.19
C TRP A 31 -2.13 8.23 -2.52
N ASP A 32 -1.60 7.56 -3.55
CA ASP A 32 -1.94 6.17 -3.83
C ASP A 32 -1.54 5.26 -2.66
N ILE A 33 -0.37 5.48 -2.05
CA ILE A 33 0.08 4.72 -0.87
C ILE A 33 -0.85 4.96 0.33
N GLU A 34 -1.24 6.21 0.57
CA GLU A 34 -2.17 6.56 1.65
C GLU A 34 -3.55 5.94 1.45
N LEU A 35 -4.09 6.01 0.22
CA LEU A 35 -5.39 5.42 -0.08
C LEU A 35 -5.34 3.88 -0.02
N MET A 36 -4.25 3.24 -0.49
CA MET A 36 -4.04 1.81 -0.29
C MET A 36 -4.01 1.43 1.20
N ALA A 37 -3.42 2.26 2.06
CA ALA A 37 -3.40 2.03 3.50
C ALA A 37 -4.80 2.10 4.14
N ILE A 38 -5.65 3.01 3.67
CA ILE A 38 -7.05 3.11 4.08
C ILE A 38 -7.82 1.85 3.65
N GLU A 39 -7.65 1.40 2.40
CA GLU A 39 -8.37 0.22 1.91
C GLU A 39 -7.93 -1.08 2.60
N VAL A 40 -6.63 -1.21 2.94
CA VAL A 40 -6.15 -2.32 3.78
C VAL A 40 -6.81 -2.30 5.16
N ASP A 41 -6.99 -1.12 5.78
CA ASP A 41 -7.68 -1.00 7.06
C ASP A 41 -9.18 -1.37 6.93
N ASN A 42 -9.84 -0.97 5.84
CA ASN A 42 -11.23 -1.30 5.56
C ASN A 42 -11.43 -2.83 5.42
N LEU A 43 -10.58 -3.50 4.65
CA LEU A 43 -10.64 -4.95 4.46
C LEU A 43 -10.40 -5.72 5.76
N TYR A 44 -9.46 -5.26 6.60
CA TYR A 44 -9.23 -5.86 7.91
C TYR A 44 -10.43 -5.66 8.85
N ARG A 45 -11.00 -4.46 8.90
CA ARG A 45 -12.22 -4.17 9.71
C ARG A 45 -13.44 -4.96 9.25
N ALA A 46 -13.56 -5.22 7.95
CA ALA A 46 -14.60 -6.06 7.38
C ALA A 46 -14.41 -7.56 7.67
N GLY A 47 -13.29 -7.97 8.27
CA GLY A 47 -13.00 -9.35 8.63
C GLY A 47 -12.62 -10.24 7.45
N VAL A 48 -12.29 -9.66 6.30
CA VAL A 48 -11.96 -10.40 5.06
C VAL A 48 -10.45 -10.52 4.81
N LEU A 49 -9.63 -9.96 5.69
CA LEU A 49 -8.18 -10.00 5.63
C LEU A 49 -7.59 -10.57 6.92
N ASP A 50 -6.73 -11.59 6.79
CA ASP A 50 -6.03 -12.17 7.93
C ASP A 50 -5.06 -11.17 8.57
N LYS A 51 -4.90 -11.26 9.90
CA LYS A 51 -4.06 -10.34 10.69
C LYS A 51 -2.61 -10.28 10.21
N ASP A 52 -2.04 -11.41 9.79
CA ASP A 52 -0.65 -11.47 9.31
C ASP A 52 -0.49 -10.74 7.98
N LEU A 53 -1.41 -10.96 7.03
CA LEU A 53 -1.41 -10.24 5.75
C LEU A 53 -1.63 -8.74 5.95
N TYR A 54 -2.55 -8.36 6.85
CA TYR A 54 -2.77 -6.97 7.23
C TYR A 54 -1.48 -6.32 7.76
N MET A 55 -0.81 -6.97 8.73
CA MET A 55 0.41 -6.42 9.32
C MET A 55 1.53 -6.26 8.29
N GLN A 56 1.75 -7.28 7.45
CA GLN A 56 2.77 -7.22 6.40
C GLN A 56 2.47 -6.10 5.38
N ALA A 57 1.22 -5.95 4.95
CA ALA A 57 0.81 -4.87 4.05
C ALA A 57 1.05 -3.49 4.66
N LYS A 58 0.69 -3.28 5.94
CA LYS A 58 0.93 -2.00 6.63
C LYS A 58 2.43 -1.69 6.78
N LEU A 59 3.28 -2.69 7.02
CA LEU A 59 4.74 -2.49 7.08
C LEU A 59 5.32 -2.04 5.74
N VAL A 60 4.90 -2.69 4.64
CA VAL A 60 5.30 -2.29 3.28
C VAL A 60 4.83 -0.87 2.98
N LEU A 61 3.54 -0.57 3.21
CA LEU A 61 2.99 0.76 2.92
C LEU A 61 3.68 1.86 3.72
N ARG A 62 3.99 1.63 5.00
CA ARG A 62 4.75 2.59 5.84
C ARG A 62 6.16 2.83 5.31
N LYS A 63 6.85 1.77 4.87
CA LYS A 63 8.20 1.89 4.28
C LYS A 63 8.15 2.72 3.00
N GLU A 64 7.23 2.38 2.10
CA GLU A 64 7.10 3.04 0.80
C GLU A 64 6.64 4.49 0.94
N HIS A 65 5.73 4.78 1.88
CA HIS A 65 5.31 6.13 2.21
C HIS A 65 6.50 7.00 2.61
N ARG A 66 7.33 6.53 3.57
CA ARG A 66 8.53 7.26 4.00
C ARG A 66 9.50 7.53 2.85
N ILE A 67 9.77 6.52 2.01
CA ILE A 67 10.66 6.67 0.84
C ILE A 67 10.11 7.73 -0.12
N GLU A 68 8.79 7.70 -0.38
CA GLU A 68 8.15 8.65 -1.29
C GLU A 68 8.10 10.07 -0.71
N GLU A 69 7.94 10.22 0.61
CA GLU A 69 8.04 11.51 1.30
C GLU A 69 9.44 12.11 1.19
N GLU A 70 10.49 11.31 1.45
CA GLU A 70 11.89 11.73 1.33
C GLU A 70 12.20 12.20 -0.11
N LEU A 71 11.79 11.42 -1.12
CA LEU A 71 11.95 11.80 -2.53
C LEU A 71 11.19 13.09 -2.87
N ASN A 72 9.97 13.27 -2.36
CA ASN A 72 9.20 14.49 -2.60
C ASN A 72 9.79 15.72 -1.91
N GLN A 73 10.57 15.55 -0.84
CA GLN A 73 11.30 16.64 -0.18
C GLN A 73 12.55 17.03 -0.97
N GLU A 74 13.32 16.05 -1.45
CA GLU A 74 14.50 16.30 -2.31
C GLU A 74 14.10 17.04 -3.60
N ASN A 75 13.02 16.62 -4.25
CA ASN A 75 12.53 17.26 -5.48
C ASN A 75 11.96 18.67 -5.28
N LYS A 76 11.69 19.09 -4.03
CA LYS A 76 11.24 20.45 -3.70
C LYS A 76 12.38 21.44 -3.44
N SER A 77 13.64 21.01 -3.55
CA SER A 77 14.81 21.88 -3.42
C SER A 77 15.55 22.05 -4.75
N PRO A 78 15.15 23.00 -5.63
CA PRO A 78 15.96 23.38 -6.79
C PRO A 78 16.94 24.53 -6.50
N TYR A 79 16.87 25.18 -5.33
CA TYR A 79 17.72 26.33 -4.92
C TYR A 79 17.86 26.42 -3.41
#